data_AF-A0A522TFT5-F1
#
_entry.id   AF-A0A522TFT5-F1
#
_cell.length_a   1.000
_cell.length_b   1.000
_cell.length_c   1.000
_cell.angle_alpha   90.00
_cell.angle_beta   90.00
_cell.angle_gamma   90.00
#
_symmetry.space_group_name_H-M   'P 1'
#
loop_
_entity.id
_entity.type
_entity.pdbx_description
1 polymer ?
#
loop_
_entity_poly.entity_id
_entity_poly.type
_entity_poly.pdbx_seq_one_letter_code
_entity_poly.pdbx_strand_id
1 'polypeptide(L)'
;MNAIRPSFGEDTSLDISVLANYGSEIFGTDQNTNAFVRFDVEPERFASLPFNPFALWKIRLSDEPSIWDPARPELIGVTEIVPIGQVHKKRVISQLCKECSSPSSMPILGFNGPSISYGQITGRSPSVTVIELTKRQAIRKNSYGEITISFPWSQIITSLPLGNEAERLIFEKADRPLNSDREIASVLGFKPKYMVVALAKPRGGYCRKIAVGLLPEKISRKTAKILKARQLNLANSTRSQNDSATIISDIEDE
;
A
#
# COMPACT_ATOMS: atom_id res chain seq x y z
N MET A 1 -17.66 11.74 -22.97
CA MET A 1 -17.50 10.31 -23.28
C MET A 1 -17.86 9.53 -22.03
N ASN A 2 -18.98 8.82 -22.02
CA ASN A 2 -19.33 7.94 -20.90
C ASN A 2 -18.45 6.70 -21.01
N ALA A 3 -17.51 6.54 -20.09
CA ALA A 3 -16.77 5.30 -19.97
C ALA A 3 -17.76 4.22 -19.52
N ILE A 4 -18.19 3.39 -20.47
CA ILE A 4 -18.99 2.19 -20.21
C ILE A 4 -18.10 1.28 -19.36
N ARG A 5 -18.40 1.18 -18.06
CA ARG A 5 -17.79 0.16 -17.20
C ARG A 5 -18.51 -1.17 -17.43
N PRO A 6 -17.82 -2.31 -17.27
CA PRO A 6 -18.49 -3.59 -17.13
C PRO A 6 -19.38 -3.53 -15.87
N SER A 7 -20.67 -3.73 -16.03
CA SER A 7 -21.55 -4.08 -14.91
C SER A 7 -21.09 -5.45 -14.41
N PHE A 8 -20.56 -5.49 -13.19
CA PHE A 8 -20.32 -6.76 -12.52
C PHE A 8 -21.70 -7.34 -12.18
N GLY A 9 -21.90 -8.65 -12.39
CA GLY A 9 -23.18 -9.28 -12.00
C GLY A 9 -23.34 -9.27 -10.48
N GLU A 10 -24.59 -9.37 -10.00
CA GLU A 10 -25.05 -9.22 -8.59
C GLU A 10 -24.35 -10.13 -7.54
N ASP A 11 -23.38 -10.96 -7.93
CA ASP A 11 -22.63 -11.87 -7.06
C ASP A 11 -21.12 -11.90 -7.37
N THR A 12 -20.59 -10.85 -7.99
CA THR A 12 -19.17 -10.86 -8.38
C THR A 12 -18.27 -10.73 -7.15
N SER A 13 -17.48 -11.77 -6.89
CA SER A 13 -16.48 -11.78 -5.82
C SER A 13 -15.08 -11.98 -6.37
N LEU A 14 -14.09 -11.37 -5.72
CA LEU A 14 -12.67 -11.55 -6.03
C LEU A 14 -11.93 -12.09 -4.80
N ASP A 15 -10.96 -12.98 -5.05
CA ASP A 15 -10.02 -13.42 -4.04
C ASP A 15 -8.74 -12.58 -4.18
N ILE A 16 -8.47 -11.73 -3.20
CA ILE A 16 -7.41 -10.73 -3.24
C ILE A 16 -6.28 -11.08 -2.29
N SER A 17 -5.06 -11.15 -2.83
CA SER A 17 -3.84 -11.07 -2.03
C SER A 17 -3.50 -9.64 -1.73
N VAL A 18 -3.58 -9.24 -0.47
CA VAL A 18 -3.16 -7.92 -0.03
C VAL A 18 -1.65 -7.78 -0.23
N LEU A 19 -1.22 -6.65 -0.75
CA LEU A 19 0.19 -6.27 -0.84
C LEU A 19 0.51 -5.15 0.14
N ALA A 20 -0.35 -4.16 0.25
CA ALA A 20 -0.11 -2.96 1.02
C ALA A 20 -1.42 -2.22 1.34
N ASN A 21 -1.32 -1.24 2.24
CA ASN A 21 -2.39 -0.32 2.57
C ASN A 21 -1.85 1.11 2.71
N TYR A 22 -2.65 2.10 2.32
CA TYR A 22 -2.34 3.53 2.44
C TYR A 22 -3.61 4.30 2.83
N GLY A 23 -3.67 4.77 4.08
CA GLY A 23 -4.91 5.26 4.66
C GLY A 23 -5.97 4.16 4.63
N SER A 24 -7.13 4.49 4.08
CA SER A 24 -8.25 3.55 3.88
C SER A 24 -8.13 2.69 2.62
N GLU A 25 -7.18 2.97 1.73
CA GLU A 25 -7.06 2.21 0.49
C GLU A 25 -6.18 0.98 0.65
N ILE A 26 -6.68 -0.15 0.15
CA ILE A 26 -5.99 -1.43 0.11
C ILE A 26 -5.54 -1.73 -1.31
N PHE A 27 -4.30 -2.23 -1.42
CA PHE A 27 -3.66 -2.59 -2.67
C PHE A 27 -3.41 -4.07 -2.67
N GLY A 28 -3.88 -4.77 -3.69
CA GLY A 28 -3.76 -6.21 -3.79
C GLY A 28 -3.67 -6.70 -5.24
N THR A 29 -3.66 -8.03 -5.39
CA THR A 29 -3.87 -8.68 -6.68
C THR A 29 -4.97 -9.72 -6.60
N ASP A 30 -5.80 -9.76 -7.63
CA ASP A 30 -6.74 -10.86 -7.84
C ASP A 30 -5.97 -12.18 -8.06
N GLN A 31 -6.34 -13.23 -7.35
CA GLN A 31 -5.71 -14.54 -7.47
C GLN A 31 -6.00 -15.27 -8.77
N ASN A 32 -7.06 -14.89 -9.47
CA ASN A 32 -7.44 -15.53 -10.72
C ASN A 32 -6.73 -14.89 -11.91
N THR A 33 -6.72 -13.55 -11.98
CA THR A 33 -6.16 -12.81 -13.12
C THR A 33 -4.78 -12.21 -12.88
N ASN A 34 -4.34 -12.14 -11.62
CA ASN A 34 -3.16 -11.37 -11.18
C ASN A 34 -3.23 -9.86 -11.44
N ALA A 35 -4.38 -9.34 -11.86
CA ALA A 35 -4.56 -7.91 -12.04
C ALA A 35 -4.42 -7.19 -10.69
N PHE A 36 -3.85 -5.98 -10.72
CA PHE A 36 -3.88 -5.11 -9.56
C PHE A 36 -5.33 -4.74 -9.24
N VAL A 37 -5.63 -4.78 -7.95
CA VAL A 37 -6.91 -4.36 -7.40
C VAL A 37 -6.65 -3.33 -6.33
N ARG A 38 -7.40 -2.23 -6.40
CA ARG A 38 -7.42 -1.19 -5.38
C ARG A 38 -8.84 -1.06 -4.88
N PHE A 39 -9.04 -1.02 -3.58
CA PHE A 39 -10.37 -0.73 -3.02
C PHE A 39 -10.23 0.17 -1.82
N ASP A 40 -11.22 1.05 -1.64
CA ASP A 40 -11.31 1.90 -0.46
C ASP A 40 -12.11 1.14 0.61
N VAL A 41 -11.64 1.23 1.84
CA VAL A 41 -12.24 0.56 2.99
C VAL A 41 -12.85 1.64 3.85
N GLU A 42 -14.18 1.73 3.86
CA GLU A 42 -14.89 2.68 4.71
C GLU A 42 -14.46 2.48 6.17
N PRO A 43 -13.82 3.49 6.79
CA PRO A 43 -13.25 3.34 8.13
C PRO A 43 -14.29 2.87 9.15
N GLU A 44 -15.52 3.37 9.05
CA GLU A 44 -16.63 3.00 9.94
C GLU A 44 -16.99 1.51 9.86
N ARG A 45 -16.88 0.89 8.68
CA ARG A 45 -17.27 -0.51 8.47
C ARG A 45 -16.15 -1.51 8.76
N PHE A 46 -14.89 -1.08 8.60
CA PHE A 46 -13.79 -2.03 8.44
C PHE A 46 -12.44 -1.57 9.04
N ALA A 47 -12.38 -0.45 9.78
CA ALA A 47 -11.12 0.07 10.34
C ALA A 47 -10.35 -0.90 11.26
N SER A 48 -11.02 -1.92 11.79
CA SER A 48 -10.40 -2.93 12.67
C SER A 48 -9.74 -4.09 11.93
N LEU A 49 -9.90 -4.21 10.61
CA LEU A 49 -9.40 -5.35 9.86
C LEU A 49 -7.89 -5.23 9.55
N PRO A 50 -7.06 -6.21 9.94
CA PRO A 50 -5.63 -6.14 9.71
C PRO A 50 -5.29 -6.59 8.28
N PHE A 51 -5.29 -5.65 7.33
CA PHE A 51 -4.90 -5.86 5.93
C PHE A 51 -3.39 -6.06 5.80
N ASN A 52 -2.95 -7.25 6.20
CA ASN A 52 -1.53 -7.60 6.20
C ASN A 52 -1.05 -7.96 4.80
N PRO A 53 0.19 -7.59 4.43
CA PRO A 53 0.81 -8.11 3.22
C PRO A 53 0.74 -9.65 3.18
N PHE A 54 0.29 -10.18 2.04
CA PHE A 54 0.04 -11.58 1.73
C PHE A 54 -1.13 -12.23 2.49
N ALA A 55 -1.96 -11.46 3.19
CA ALA A 55 -3.26 -11.95 3.64
C ALA A 55 -4.18 -12.12 2.42
N LEU A 56 -4.94 -13.21 2.42
CA LEU A 56 -5.91 -13.53 1.39
C LEU A 56 -7.30 -13.21 1.88
N TRP A 57 -8.02 -12.41 1.10
CA TRP A 57 -9.35 -11.92 1.41
C TRP A 57 -10.30 -12.21 0.26
N LYS A 58 -11.53 -12.60 0.56
CA LYS A 58 -12.61 -12.58 -0.41
C LYS A 58 -13.34 -11.26 -0.29
N ILE A 59 -13.48 -10.54 -1.39
CA ILE A 59 -14.23 -9.28 -1.45
C ILE A 59 -15.45 -9.46 -2.35
N ARG A 60 -16.58 -8.87 -1.95
CA ARG A 60 -17.78 -8.74 -2.79
C ARG A 60 -17.79 -7.34 -3.39
N LEU A 61 -17.93 -7.27 -4.71
CA LEU A 61 -17.97 -5.98 -5.40
C LEU A 61 -19.27 -5.25 -5.11
N SER A 62 -19.20 -3.92 -5.08
CA SER A 62 -20.39 -3.08 -5.04
C SER A 62 -20.99 -2.96 -6.44
N ASP A 63 -22.32 -3.06 -6.54
CA ASP A 63 -23.07 -2.73 -7.75
C ASP A 63 -23.22 -1.21 -7.93
N GLU A 64 -22.95 -0.44 -6.87
CA GLU A 64 -22.93 1.01 -6.96
C GLU A 64 -21.74 1.49 -7.80
N PRO A 65 -21.96 2.40 -8.76
CA PRO A 65 -20.88 2.91 -9.59
C PRO A 65 -19.88 3.67 -8.73
N SER A 66 -18.69 3.12 -8.55
CA SER A 66 -17.61 3.85 -7.90
C SER A 66 -17.26 5.09 -8.73
N ILE A 67 -16.91 6.19 -8.06
CA ILE A 67 -16.45 7.41 -8.73
C ILE A 67 -15.27 7.04 -9.62
N TRP A 68 -15.43 7.21 -10.94
CA TRP A 68 -14.37 6.91 -11.88
C TRP A 68 -13.24 7.94 -11.73
N ASP A 69 -12.03 7.43 -11.48
CA ASP A 69 -10.83 8.24 -11.34
C ASP A 69 -9.74 7.70 -12.29
N PRO A 70 -9.32 8.47 -13.33
CA PRO A 70 -8.25 8.06 -14.24
C PRO A 70 -6.90 7.86 -13.56
N ALA A 71 -6.64 8.48 -12.41
CA ALA A 71 -5.44 8.24 -11.61
C ALA A 71 -5.54 6.99 -10.74
N ARG A 72 -6.71 6.36 -10.67
CA ARG A 72 -6.99 5.15 -9.88
C ARG A 72 -7.95 4.23 -10.63
N PRO A 73 -7.64 3.81 -11.88
CA PRO A 73 -8.55 3.05 -12.71
C PRO A 73 -8.88 1.67 -12.13
N GLU A 74 -8.00 1.13 -11.28
CA GLU A 74 -8.19 -0.14 -10.56
C GLU A 74 -9.03 0.00 -9.28
N LEU A 75 -9.50 1.22 -8.95
CA LEU A 75 -10.31 1.47 -7.76
C LEU A 75 -11.73 0.93 -7.95
N ILE A 76 -12.08 -0.05 -7.11
CA ILE A 76 -13.40 -0.69 -7.07
C ILE A 76 -14.09 -0.47 -5.73
N GLY A 77 -15.42 -0.39 -5.77
CA GLY A 77 -16.26 -0.38 -4.57
C GLY A 77 -16.46 -1.80 -4.04
N VAL A 78 -16.53 -1.94 -2.71
CA VAL A 78 -16.62 -3.23 -2.02
C VAL A 78 -17.70 -3.15 -0.95
N THR A 79 -18.58 -4.15 -0.90
CA THR A 79 -19.70 -4.24 0.06
C THR A 79 -19.40 -5.21 1.20
N GLU A 80 -18.59 -6.23 0.95
CA GLU A 80 -18.26 -7.27 1.92
C GLU A 80 -16.78 -7.65 1.81
N ILE A 81 -16.13 -7.89 2.95
CA ILE A 81 -14.71 -8.28 3.03
C ILE A 81 -14.56 -9.38 4.07
N VAL A 82 -14.12 -10.57 3.64
CA VAL A 82 -13.98 -11.75 4.50
C VAL A 82 -12.56 -12.30 4.43
N PRO A 83 -11.86 -12.50 5.56
CA PRO A 83 -10.53 -13.10 5.55
C PRO A 83 -10.65 -14.59 5.24
N ILE A 84 -9.97 -15.06 4.20
CA ILE A 84 -10.02 -16.47 3.79
C ILE A 84 -8.68 -17.19 3.95
N GLY A 85 -7.60 -16.48 4.27
CA GLY A 85 -6.35 -17.10 4.72
C GLY A 85 -5.10 -16.28 4.41
N GLN A 86 -4.04 -16.99 4.00
CA GLN A 86 -2.79 -16.38 3.57
C GLN A 86 -2.29 -17.08 2.31
N VAL A 87 -1.74 -16.30 1.40
CA VAL A 87 -1.11 -16.82 0.20
C VAL A 87 0.36 -17.14 0.43
N HIS A 88 0.84 -18.12 -0.35
CA HIS A 88 2.25 -18.44 -0.35
C HIS A 88 3.05 -17.29 -0.97
N LYS A 89 3.81 -16.59 -0.14
CA LYS A 89 4.50 -15.33 -0.47
C LYS A 89 5.40 -15.43 -1.69
N LYS A 90 6.14 -16.53 -1.83
CA LYS A 90 7.00 -16.76 -3.01
C LYS A 90 6.20 -16.82 -4.31
N ARG A 91 4.96 -17.34 -4.27
CA ARG A 91 4.09 -17.44 -5.45
C ARG A 91 3.67 -16.04 -5.88
N VAL A 92 3.13 -15.24 -4.96
CA VAL A 92 2.68 -13.86 -5.25
C VAL A 92 3.84 -13.00 -5.73
N ILE A 93 4.98 -13.02 -5.03
CA ILE A 93 6.16 -12.25 -5.44
C ILE A 93 6.67 -12.70 -6.81
N SER A 94 6.84 -14.01 -7.03
CA SER A 94 7.29 -14.52 -8.33
C SER A 94 6.35 -14.15 -9.46
N GLN A 95 5.05 -14.05 -9.18
CA GLN A 95 4.04 -13.67 -10.15
C GLN A 95 4.12 -12.17 -10.46
N LEU A 96 4.14 -11.34 -9.42
CA LEU A 96 4.29 -9.88 -9.52
C LEU A 96 5.55 -9.48 -10.28
N CYS A 97 6.67 -10.16 -10.05
CA CYS A 97 7.91 -9.88 -10.77
C CYS A 97 7.81 -10.20 -12.27
N LYS A 98 7.04 -11.22 -12.65
CA LYS A 98 6.89 -11.62 -14.06
C LYS A 98 5.92 -10.72 -14.82
N GLU A 99 4.83 -10.33 -14.17
CA GLU A 99 3.68 -9.71 -14.87
C GLU A 99 3.54 -8.22 -14.60
N CYS A 100 4.04 -7.74 -13.45
CA CYS A 100 3.72 -6.42 -12.93
C CYS A 100 4.94 -5.54 -12.64
N SER A 101 6.15 -6.04 -12.93
CA SER A 101 7.38 -5.31 -12.68
C SER A 101 7.59 -4.22 -13.73
N SER A 102 7.64 -2.96 -13.30
CA SER A 102 8.17 -1.90 -14.14
C SER A 102 9.65 -2.19 -14.43
N PRO A 103 10.10 -2.24 -15.71
CA PRO A 103 11.52 -2.39 -15.99
C PRO A 103 12.28 -1.17 -15.46
N SER A 104 13.45 -1.40 -14.88
CA SER A 104 14.25 -0.33 -14.27
C SER A 104 14.73 0.73 -15.27
N SER A 105 14.63 0.47 -16.57
CA SER A 105 14.91 1.43 -17.65
C SER A 105 13.76 2.42 -17.90
N MET A 106 12.56 2.17 -17.38
CA MET A 106 11.40 3.03 -17.59
C MET A 106 11.08 3.87 -16.35
N PRO A 107 10.44 5.05 -16.54
CA PRO A 107 9.95 5.83 -15.42
C PRO A 107 8.89 5.04 -14.64
N ILE A 108 8.92 5.15 -13.30
CA ILE A 108 7.95 4.48 -12.43
C ILE A 108 6.53 4.96 -12.79
N LEU A 109 5.62 4.01 -13.05
CA LEU A 109 4.24 4.26 -13.52
C LEU A 109 4.16 5.01 -14.87
N GLY A 110 5.22 4.98 -15.68
CA GLY A 110 5.24 5.59 -17.02
C GLY A 110 5.47 7.10 -17.05
N PHE A 111 5.71 7.74 -15.91
CA PHE A 111 5.87 9.20 -15.82
C PHE A 111 7.19 9.60 -15.18
N ASN A 112 7.76 10.74 -15.57
CA ASN A 112 8.97 11.26 -14.93
C ASN A 112 8.64 12.02 -13.63
N GLY A 113 9.60 12.05 -12.70
CA GLY A 113 9.48 12.79 -11.45
C GLY A 113 8.62 12.11 -10.36
N PRO A 114 8.51 12.75 -9.18
CA PRO A 114 7.79 12.20 -8.02
C PRO A 114 6.28 12.47 -8.06
N SER A 115 5.80 13.32 -8.96
CA SER A 115 4.39 13.69 -9.11
C SER A 115 4.05 13.89 -10.58
N ILE A 116 2.78 13.75 -10.92
CA ILE A 116 2.23 13.99 -12.26
C ILE A 116 0.99 14.89 -12.18
N SER A 117 0.79 15.75 -13.18
CA SER A 117 -0.46 16.50 -13.33
C SER A 117 -1.62 15.54 -13.59
N TYR A 118 -2.70 15.68 -12.81
CA TYR A 118 -3.88 14.85 -12.95
C TYR A 118 -4.48 14.90 -14.36
N GLY A 119 -4.44 16.09 -15.01
CA GLY A 119 -4.94 16.26 -16.37
C GLY A 119 -4.14 15.51 -17.46
N GLN A 120 -2.96 14.98 -17.14
CA GLN A 120 -2.16 14.15 -18.05
C GLN A 120 -2.53 12.67 -17.96
N ILE A 121 -3.33 12.27 -16.97
CA ILE A 121 -3.65 10.86 -16.73
C ILE A 121 -4.92 10.49 -17.50
N THR A 122 -4.79 9.50 -18.38
CA THR A 122 -5.87 9.09 -19.31
C THR A 122 -6.66 7.87 -18.81
N GLY A 123 -6.29 7.29 -17.67
CA GLY A 123 -6.83 6.02 -17.17
C GLY A 123 -6.31 4.78 -17.91
N ARG A 124 -5.41 4.93 -18.89
CA ARG A 124 -4.78 3.81 -19.62
C ARG A 124 -3.40 3.42 -19.07
N SER A 125 -2.79 4.30 -18.29
CA SER A 125 -1.50 4.05 -17.65
C SER A 125 -1.72 3.31 -16.32
N PRO A 126 -0.80 2.41 -15.93
CA PRO A 126 -0.87 1.78 -14.60
C PRO A 126 -0.86 2.85 -13.51
N SER A 127 -1.75 2.74 -12.52
CA SER A 127 -1.69 3.59 -11.33
C SER A 127 -1.01 2.92 -10.14
N VAL A 128 -0.79 1.62 -10.23
CA VAL A 128 -0.11 0.79 -9.24
C VAL A 128 0.91 -0.09 -9.96
N THR A 129 2.09 -0.26 -9.36
CA THR A 129 3.11 -1.19 -9.85
C THR A 129 3.90 -1.75 -8.67
N VAL A 130 4.57 -2.87 -8.90
CA VAL A 130 5.57 -3.40 -7.99
C VAL A 130 6.92 -3.23 -8.63
N ILE A 131 7.89 -2.73 -7.87
CA ILE A 131 9.26 -2.59 -8.35
C ILE A 131 10.21 -3.43 -7.50
N GLU A 132 11.23 -3.98 -8.14
CA GLU A 132 12.32 -4.64 -7.44
C GLU A 132 13.31 -3.58 -6.94
N LEU A 133 13.49 -3.56 -5.62
CA LEU A 133 14.53 -2.76 -4.99
C LEU A 133 15.87 -3.46 -5.15
N THR A 134 16.85 -2.70 -5.64
CA THR A 134 18.25 -3.10 -5.65
C THR A 134 18.91 -2.74 -4.32
N LYS A 135 20.25 -2.69 -4.28
CA LYS A 135 21.00 -2.28 -3.08
C LYS A 135 20.95 -0.76 -2.90
N ARG A 136 21.39 -0.27 -1.74
CA ARG A 136 21.57 1.17 -1.42
C ARG A 136 20.25 1.89 -1.17
N GLN A 137 19.36 1.22 -0.44
CA GLN A 137 18.13 1.84 0.04
C GLN A 137 18.44 2.69 1.27
N ALA A 138 17.77 3.82 1.40
CA ALA A 138 17.83 4.66 2.60
C ALA A 138 16.43 5.17 2.97
N ILE A 139 16.11 5.19 4.27
CA ILE A 139 14.88 5.80 4.80
C ILE A 139 15.27 6.99 5.66
N ARG A 140 14.68 8.14 5.39
CA ARG A 140 15.01 9.40 6.08
C ARG A 140 13.80 10.32 6.16
N LYS A 141 13.81 11.23 7.12
CA LYS A 141 12.91 12.38 7.16
C LYS A 141 13.49 13.47 6.25
N ASN A 142 12.71 14.00 5.33
CA ASN A 142 13.13 15.12 4.48
C ASN A 142 13.00 16.47 5.22
N SER A 143 13.38 17.56 4.55
CA SER A 143 13.30 18.92 5.12
C SER A 143 11.87 19.37 5.47
N TYR A 144 10.86 18.74 4.89
CA TYR A 144 9.43 19.01 5.15
C TYR A 144 8.85 18.08 6.22
N GLY A 145 9.69 17.27 6.87
CA GLY A 145 9.26 16.34 7.90
C GLY A 145 8.62 15.05 7.38
N GLU A 146 8.59 14.82 6.07
CA GLU A 146 8.02 13.62 5.47
C GLU A 146 9.05 12.50 5.43
N ILE A 147 8.63 11.28 5.81
CA ILE A 147 9.47 10.09 5.75
C ILE A 147 9.49 9.60 4.31
N THR A 148 10.68 9.50 3.74
CA THR A 148 10.88 9.03 2.36
C THR A 148 11.82 7.84 2.32
N ILE A 149 11.59 6.96 1.34
CA ILE A 149 12.54 5.93 0.93
C ILE A 149 13.26 6.39 -0.34
N SER A 150 14.59 6.41 -0.29
CA SER A 150 15.48 6.68 -1.41
C SER A 150 16.11 5.37 -1.91
N PHE A 151 16.15 5.19 -3.23
CA PHE A 151 16.70 3.99 -3.86
C PHE A 151 17.18 4.31 -5.29
N PRO A 152 18.16 3.55 -5.83
CA PRO A 152 18.51 3.66 -7.24
C PRO A 152 17.36 3.16 -8.12
N TRP A 153 16.95 3.99 -9.08
CA TRP A 153 16.01 3.61 -10.12
C TRP A 153 16.42 4.21 -11.45
N SER A 154 16.55 3.38 -12.48
CA SER A 154 17.25 3.76 -13.70
C SER A 154 18.65 4.29 -13.36
N GLN A 155 19.07 5.42 -13.94
CA GLN A 155 20.37 6.05 -13.72
C GLN A 155 20.35 7.12 -12.60
N ILE A 156 19.27 7.23 -11.82
CA ILE A 156 19.11 8.27 -10.80
C ILE A 156 18.74 7.70 -9.43
N ILE A 157 19.00 8.47 -8.37
CA ILE A 157 18.46 8.18 -7.05
C ILE A 157 17.05 8.75 -7.00
N THR A 158 16.06 7.87 -6.88
CA THR A 158 14.65 8.25 -6.71
C THR A 158 14.31 8.26 -5.23
N SER A 159 13.52 9.24 -4.80
CA SER A 159 12.99 9.31 -3.44
C SER A 159 11.47 9.40 -3.49
N LEU A 160 10.79 8.48 -2.81
CA LEU A 160 9.32 8.46 -2.70
C LEU A 160 8.89 8.59 -1.25
N PRO A 161 7.77 9.27 -0.96
CA PRO A 161 7.15 9.24 0.36
C PRO A 161 6.79 7.82 0.75
N LEU A 162 7.11 7.45 1.99
CA LEU A 162 6.67 6.19 2.57
C LEU A 162 5.21 6.37 3.00
N GLY A 163 4.30 5.69 2.32
CA GLY A 163 2.87 5.80 2.56
C GLY A 163 2.40 4.92 3.72
N ASN A 164 2.99 3.74 3.87
CA ASN A 164 2.53 2.77 4.87
C ASN A 164 2.72 3.28 6.30
N GLU A 165 1.62 3.38 7.05
CA GLU A 165 1.64 3.92 8.41
C GLU A 165 2.47 3.07 9.37
N ALA A 166 2.34 1.74 9.31
CA ALA A 166 3.09 0.84 10.19
C ALA A 166 4.60 0.97 9.96
N GLU A 167 5.04 1.08 8.71
CA GLU A 167 6.46 1.28 8.37
C GLU A 167 6.96 2.65 8.82
N ARG A 168 6.16 3.70 8.66
CA ARG A 168 6.46 5.05 9.16
C ARG A 168 6.62 5.08 10.67
N LEU A 169 5.67 4.52 11.42
CA LEU A 169 5.72 4.47 12.89
C LEU A 169 6.92 3.68 13.39
N ILE A 170 7.30 2.60 12.70
CA ILE A 170 8.50 1.83 13.01
C ILE A 170 9.77 2.66 12.78
N PHE A 171 9.82 3.45 11.70
CA PHE A 171 10.94 4.36 11.43
C PHE A 171 11.01 5.50 12.46
N GLU A 172 9.88 6.10 12.83
CA GLU A 172 9.83 7.17 13.83
C GLU A 172 10.39 6.68 15.17
N LYS A 173 10.10 5.44 15.57
CA LYS A 173 10.68 4.81 16.76
C LYS A 173 12.19 4.58 16.69
N ALA A 174 12.76 4.50 15.49
CA ALA A 174 14.21 4.38 15.34
C ALA A 174 14.94 5.72 15.58
N ASP A 175 14.23 6.84 15.46
CA ASP A 175 14.68 8.22 15.73
C ASP A 175 16.01 8.60 15.07
N ARG A 176 16.29 8.02 13.89
CA ARG A 176 17.48 8.32 13.09
C ARG A 176 17.30 7.90 11.63
N PRO A 177 18.04 8.49 10.68
CA PRO A 177 18.11 7.99 9.31
C PRO A 177 18.64 6.54 9.25
N LEU A 178 18.07 5.75 8.34
CA LEU A 178 18.52 4.38 8.03
C LEU A 178 19.18 4.43 6.65
N ASN A 179 20.51 4.33 6.59
CA ASN A 179 21.28 4.60 5.37
C ASN A 179 21.75 3.33 4.65
N SER A 180 21.37 2.16 5.17
CA SER A 180 21.76 0.88 4.60
C SER A 180 20.65 -0.16 4.68
N ASP A 181 20.67 -1.09 3.73
CA ASP A 181 19.79 -2.27 3.72
C ASP A 181 19.80 -3.02 5.08
N ARG A 182 20.95 -3.04 5.78
CA ARG A 182 21.11 -3.72 7.07
C ARG A 182 20.37 -3.00 8.19
N GLU A 183 20.47 -1.67 8.24
CA GLU A 183 19.76 -0.86 9.24
C GLU A 183 18.25 -0.92 9.00
N ILE A 184 17.83 -0.77 7.74
CA ILE A 184 16.44 -0.95 7.33
C ILE A 184 15.94 -2.32 7.76
N ALA A 185 16.70 -3.39 7.49
CA ALA A 185 16.31 -4.74 7.88
C ALA A 185 16.23 -4.95 9.40
N SER A 186 17.10 -4.29 10.18
CA SER A 186 17.07 -4.37 11.64
C SER A 186 15.82 -3.72 12.23
N VAL A 187 15.41 -2.58 11.67
CA VAL A 187 14.25 -1.80 12.12
C VAL A 187 12.94 -2.42 11.60
N LEU A 188 12.87 -2.69 10.30
CA LEU A 188 11.71 -3.33 9.67
C LEU A 188 11.63 -4.84 9.93
N GLY A 189 12.63 -5.48 10.54
CA GLY A 189 12.63 -6.93 10.84
C GLY A 189 12.70 -7.84 9.60
N PHE A 190 12.80 -7.26 8.40
CA PHE A 190 13.01 -7.94 7.13
C PHE A 190 13.76 -7.02 6.17
N LYS A 191 14.50 -7.60 5.23
CA LYS A 191 15.15 -6.84 4.15
C LYS A 191 14.13 -6.56 3.04
N PRO A 192 13.75 -5.30 2.76
CA PRO A 192 12.90 -4.98 1.64
C PRO A 192 13.59 -5.34 0.32
N LYS A 193 12.83 -5.98 -0.55
CA LYS A 193 13.27 -6.39 -1.89
C LYS A 193 12.33 -5.93 -2.97
N TYR A 194 11.06 -5.75 -2.63
CA TYR A 194 10.10 -5.16 -3.53
C TYR A 194 9.40 -4.00 -2.84
N MET A 195 8.87 -3.10 -3.65
CA MET A 195 8.09 -1.98 -3.18
C MET A 195 6.85 -1.84 -4.04
N VAL A 196 5.70 -1.68 -3.40
CA VAL A 196 4.47 -1.33 -4.09
C VAL A 196 4.45 0.19 -4.21
N VAL A 197 4.33 0.68 -5.44
CA VAL A 197 4.24 2.11 -5.74
C VAL A 197 2.88 2.40 -6.35
N ALA A 198 2.21 3.44 -5.87
CA ALA A 198 0.93 3.86 -6.37
C ALA A 198 0.87 5.37 -6.61
N LEU A 199 -0.08 5.81 -7.46
CA LEU A 199 -0.53 7.19 -7.49
C LEU A 199 -1.48 7.46 -6.33
N ALA A 200 -1.17 8.48 -5.54
CA ALA A 200 -2.04 8.99 -4.48
C ALA A 200 -3.29 9.68 -5.07
N LYS A 201 -4.33 9.87 -4.24
CA LYS A 201 -5.50 10.67 -4.61
C LYS A 201 -5.05 12.06 -5.11
N PRO A 202 -5.69 12.63 -6.14
CA PRO A 202 -5.31 13.95 -6.66
C PRO A 202 -5.39 15.03 -5.58
N ARG A 203 -4.34 15.84 -5.43
CA ARG A 203 -4.30 16.99 -4.51
C ARG A 203 -3.69 18.19 -5.22
N GLY A 204 -4.43 19.29 -5.25
CA GLY A 204 -3.99 20.52 -5.94
C GLY A 204 -3.74 20.33 -7.45
N GLY A 205 -4.47 19.40 -8.10
CA GLY A 205 -4.29 19.09 -9.53
C GLY A 205 -3.14 18.13 -9.85
N TYR A 206 -2.47 17.55 -8.84
CA TYR A 206 -1.37 16.60 -9.03
C TYR A 206 -1.61 15.29 -8.29
N CYS A 207 -1.11 14.20 -8.85
CA CYS A 207 -1.01 12.89 -8.20
C CYS A 207 0.45 12.60 -7.86
N ARG A 208 0.73 12.37 -6.58
CA ARG A 208 2.07 11.99 -6.12
C ARG A 208 2.27 10.49 -6.28
N LYS A 209 3.48 10.07 -6.60
CA LYS A 209 3.90 8.68 -6.46
C LYS A 209 4.27 8.44 -5.01
N ILE A 210 3.77 7.35 -4.44
CA ILE A 210 3.99 7.00 -3.04
C ILE A 210 4.38 5.53 -2.94
N ALA A 211 5.30 5.23 -2.03
CA ALA A 211 5.65 3.87 -1.66
C ALA A 211 4.62 3.35 -0.65
N VAL A 212 3.59 2.66 -1.13
CA VAL A 212 2.47 2.23 -0.27
C VAL A 212 2.79 1.02 0.58
N GLY A 213 3.85 0.26 0.26
CA GLY A 213 4.36 -0.79 1.14
C GLY A 213 5.67 -1.41 0.66
N LEU A 214 6.44 -1.91 1.62
CA LEU A 214 7.70 -2.61 1.42
C LEU A 214 7.51 -4.12 1.61
N LEU A 215 7.94 -4.89 0.62
CA LEU A 215 7.79 -6.33 0.60
C LEU A 215 9.16 -7.03 0.68
N PRO A 216 9.27 -8.11 1.47
CA PRO A 216 10.51 -8.86 1.64
C PRO A 216 10.81 -9.80 0.46
N GLU A 217 12.09 -10.15 0.27
CA GLU A 217 12.51 -11.23 -0.64
C GLU A 217 12.09 -12.61 -0.09
N LYS A 218 12.32 -12.79 1.22
CA LYS A 218 12.09 -14.00 1.99
C LYS A 218 11.63 -13.59 3.38
N ILE A 219 10.61 -14.26 3.92
CA ILE A 219 10.20 -14.08 5.31
C ILE A 219 10.67 -15.29 6.09
N SER A 220 11.63 -15.11 7.00
CA SER A 220 11.97 -16.16 7.97
C SER A 220 10.79 -16.37 8.94
N ARG A 221 10.64 -17.58 9.52
CA ARG A 221 9.62 -17.83 10.56
C ARG A 221 9.71 -16.82 11.71
N LYS A 222 10.92 -16.34 12.02
CA LYS A 222 11.19 -15.29 13.02
C LYS A 222 10.58 -13.94 12.60
N THR A 223 10.77 -13.55 11.34
CA THR A 223 10.17 -12.33 10.76
C THR A 223 8.65 -12.40 10.72
N ALA A 224 8.06 -13.55 10.38
CA ALA A 224 6.60 -13.72 10.41
C ALA A 224 6.02 -13.57 11.82
N LYS A 225 6.71 -14.09 12.84
CA LYS A 225 6.32 -13.94 14.25
C LYS A 225 6.44 -12.47 14.71
N ILE A 226 7.46 -11.75 14.24
CA ILE A 226 7.64 -10.32 14.49
C ILE A 226 6.55 -9.49 13.81
N LEU A 227 6.23 -9.75 12.54
CA LEU A 227 5.12 -9.06 11.83
C LEU A 227 3.77 -9.31 12.53
N LYS A 228 3.51 -10.55 12.98
CA LYS A 228 2.30 -10.90 13.74
C LYS A 228 2.24 -10.24 15.12
N ALA A 229 3.37 -10.16 15.84
CA ALA A 229 3.45 -9.45 17.12
C ALA A 229 3.27 -7.93 16.95
N ARG A 230 3.76 -7.37 15.83
CA ARG A 230 3.59 -5.95 15.48
C ARG A 230 2.13 -5.59 15.21
N GLN A 231 1.39 -6.49 14.57
CA GLN A 231 -0.05 -6.34 14.34
C GLN A 231 -0.83 -6.23 15.65
N LEU A 232 -0.52 -7.08 16.64
CA LEU A 232 -1.15 -6.99 17.95
C LEU A 232 -0.85 -5.66 18.65
N ASN A 233 0.39 -5.20 18.58
CA ASN A 233 0.79 -3.96 19.27
C ASN A 233 0.19 -2.70 18.62
N LEU A 234 0.06 -2.67 17.29
CA LEU A 234 -0.59 -1.56 16.56
C LEU A 234 -2.10 -1.51 16.84
N ALA A 235 -2.79 -2.66 16.77
CA ALA A 235 -4.22 -2.73 17.10
C ALA A 235 -4.52 -2.29 18.54
N ASN A 236 -3.62 -2.62 19.47
CA ASN A 236 -3.75 -2.20 20.88
C ASN A 236 -3.44 -0.71 21.08
N SER A 237 -2.51 -0.11 20.32
CA SER A 237 -2.25 1.33 20.40
C SER A 237 -3.40 2.19 19.87
N THR A 238 -4.08 1.75 18.80
CA THR A 238 -5.23 2.46 18.24
C THR A 238 -6.44 2.37 19.18
N ARG A 239 -6.61 1.25 19.89
CA ARG A 239 -7.67 1.07 20.90
C ARG A 239 -7.47 1.98 22.12
N SER A 240 -6.23 2.09 22.61
CA SER A 240 -5.89 2.96 23.74
C SER A 240 -6.03 4.46 23.44
N GLN A 241 -5.90 4.88 22.18
CA GLN A 241 -6.14 6.26 21.77
C GLN A 241 -7.63 6.58 21.66
N ASN A 242 -8.46 5.62 21.23
CA ASN A 242 -9.91 5.79 21.20
C ASN A 242 -10.52 5.80 22.62
N ASP A 243 -10.05 4.94 23.53
CA ASP A 243 -10.54 4.93 24.91
C ASP A 243 -10.18 6.23 25.67
N SER A 244 -9.03 6.86 25.34
CA SER A 244 -8.66 8.17 25.89
C SER A 244 -9.49 9.32 25.32
N ALA A 245 -9.98 9.20 24.09
CA ALA A 245 -10.83 10.21 23.47
C ALA A 245 -12.27 10.19 24.02
N THR A 246 -12.78 9.01 24.41
CA THR A 246 -14.09 8.87 25.06
C THR A 246 -14.10 9.42 26.49
N ILE A 247 -12.98 9.34 27.21
CA ILE A 247 -12.88 9.90 28.58
C ILE A 247 -12.85 11.43 28.57
N ILE A 248 -12.41 12.07 27.48
CA ILE A 248 -12.36 13.54 27.39
C ILE A 248 -13.72 14.13 26.98
N SER A 249 -14.58 13.38 26.28
CA SER A 249 -15.94 13.85 25.94
C SER A 249 -16.93 13.84 27.10
N ASP A 250 -16.61 13.16 28.21
CA ASP A 250 -17.48 13.08 29.40
C ASP A 250 -17.13 14.13 30.48
N ILE A 251 -16.21 15.07 30.19
CA ILE A 251 -15.77 16.13 31.13
C ILE A 251 -16.27 17.53 30.73
N GLU A 252 -16.96 17.69 29.59
CA GLU A 252 -17.48 19.00 29.13
C GLU A 252 -18.97 19.26 29.42
N ASP A 253 -19.65 18.40 30.20
CA ASP A 253 -21.02 18.64 30.67
C ASP A 253 -21.10 18.56 32.22
N GLU A 254 -20.47 19.51 32.93
CA GLU A 254 -20.85 19.95 34.28
C GLU A 254 -20.62 21.45 34.49
#